data_AF-A0A100W2Z7-F1
#
_entry.id   AF-A0A100W2Z7-F1
#
_cell.length_a   1.000
_cell.length_b   1.000
_cell.length_c   1.000
_cell.angle_alpha   90.00
_cell.angle_beta   90.00
_cell.angle_gamma   90.00
#
_symmetry.space_group_name_H-M   'P 1'
#
loop_
_entity.id
_entity.type
_entity.pdbx_description
1 polymer ?
#
loop_
_entity_poly.entity_id
_entity_poly.type
_entity_poly.pdbx_seq_one_letter_code
_entity_poly.pdbx_strand_id
1 'polypeptide(L)'
;MWCIAPTFAPHAQHIAVEFVHPVIVGKRALPAVALTGPDLTGQVRVSARPGDVVIAVAGSAEPQVLDVMRRGPAWGVTTVWIGNGHPPQIGAADHVLWLDDPDPRLPATGDFVLMYHLLWELTHVCFEHPGLLTAPAQDCTEEVCITCSDEGRLAEVIAARPDGTAMVRSASGAESVVTALTGALVPGDLILVHAGMAISKVSEQ
;
A
#
# COMPACT_ATOMS: atom_id res chain seq x y z
N MET A 1 -6.91 7.60 -3.43
CA MET A 1 -6.94 6.58 -2.37
C MET A 1 -7.83 5.41 -2.80
N TRP A 2 -7.41 4.18 -2.56
CA TRP A 2 -8.13 2.95 -2.88
C TRP A 2 -8.52 2.24 -1.59
N CYS A 3 -9.79 1.93 -1.41
CA CYS A 3 -10.32 1.34 -0.18
C CYS A 3 -10.74 -0.11 -0.47
N ILE A 4 -10.28 -1.06 0.34
CA ILE A 4 -10.64 -2.47 0.23
C ILE A 4 -11.11 -3.03 1.58
N ALA A 5 -12.14 -3.87 1.55
CA ALA A 5 -12.64 -4.55 2.74
C ALA A 5 -13.30 -5.87 2.30
N PRO A 6 -12.52 -6.93 2.03
CA PRO A 6 -13.01 -8.13 1.33
C PRO A 6 -14.20 -8.79 2.04
N THR A 7 -14.13 -8.90 3.37
CA THR A 7 -15.18 -9.51 4.20
C THR A 7 -16.33 -8.54 4.49
N PHE A 8 -16.06 -7.23 4.53
CA PHE A 8 -16.99 -6.19 4.96
C PHE A 8 -16.98 -5.00 4.00
N ALA A 9 -17.41 -5.23 2.76
CA ALA A 9 -17.44 -4.22 1.69
C ALA A 9 -18.03 -2.85 2.10
N PRO A 10 -19.06 -2.75 2.98
CA PRO A 10 -19.56 -1.46 3.46
C PRO A 10 -18.49 -0.56 4.09
N HIS A 11 -17.45 -1.07 4.75
CA HIS A 11 -16.38 -0.23 5.29
C HIS A 11 -15.59 0.47 4.19
N ALA A 12 -15.22 -0.24 3.12
CA ALA A 12 -14.52 0.37 1.99
C ALA A 12 -15.37 1.45 1.31
N GLN A 13 -16.67 1.18 1.15
CA GLN A 13 -17.64 2.12 0.57
C GLN A 13 -17.81 3.36 1.46
N HIS A 14 -17.90 3.16 2.78
CA HIS A 14 -18.02 4.21 3.77
C HIS A 14 -16.81 5.15 3.73
N ILE A 15 -15.59 4.59 3.80
CA ILE A 15 -14.37 5.39 3.70
C ILE A 15 -14.36 6.17 2.38
N ALA A 16 -14.65 5.52 1.25
CA ALA A 16 -14.62 6.19 -0.04
C ALA A 16 -15.63 7.35 -0.12
N VAL A 17 -16.88 7.14 0.31
CA VAL A 17 -17.92 8.18 0.19
C VAL A 17 -17.63 9.39 1.07
N GLU A 18 -17.04 9.21 2.25
CA GLU A 18 -16.74 10.34 3.16
C GLU A 18 -15.61 11.22 2.67
N PHE A 19 -14.64 10.66 1.94
CA PHE A 19 -13.60 11.46 1.29
C PHE A 19 -14.14 12.17 0.04
N VAL A 20 -15.01 11.52 -0.75
CA VAL A 20 -15.57 12.11 -1.98
C VAL A 20 -16.67 13.13 -1.71
N HIS A 21 -17.50 12.89 -0.68
CA HIS A 21 -18.61 13.76 -0.27
C HIS A 21 -18.50 14.10 1.23
N PRO A 22 -17.57 14.99 1.62
CA PRO A 22 -17.42 15.42 3.01
C PRO A 22 -18.73 15.96 3.58
N VAL A 23 -19.17 15.42 4.72
CA VAL A 23 -20.43 15.82 5.37
C VAL A 23 -20.38 17.24 5.95
N ILE A 24 -19.18 17.73 6.25
CA ILE A 24 -18.97 19.07 6.82
C ILE A 24 -18.88 20.09 5.68
N VAL A 25 -19.78 21.09 5.72
CA VAL A 25 -19.83 22.18 4.75
C VAL A 25 -18.48 22.88 4.64
N GLY A 26 -17.99 23.02 3.40
CA GLY A 26 -16.72 23.71 3.11
C GLY A 26 -15.48 22.82 3.12
N LYS A 27 -15.56 21.56 3.57
CA LYS A 27 -14.43 20.63 3.48
C LYS A 27 -14.17 20.21 2.03
N ARG A 28 -12.89 20.07 1.69
CA ARG A 28 -12.43 19.68 0.34
C ARG A 28 -12.77 18.23 0.04
N ALA A 29 -13.44 17.97 -1.09
CA ALA A 29 -13.59 16.61 -1.60
C ALA A 29 -12.24 16.04 -2.06
N LEU A 30 -11.96 14.78 -1.71
CA LEU A 30 -10.71 14.08 -2.00
C LEU A 30 -11.00 12.78 -2.78
N PRO A 31 -10.15 12.41 -3.76
CA PRO A 31 -10.39 11.23 -4.59
C PRO A 31 -10.18 9.94 -3.80
N ALA A 32 -11.28 9.23 -3.56
CA ALA A 32 -11.29 7.91 -2.95
C ALA A 32 -12.25 6.97 -3.70
N VAL A 33 -11.86 5.71 -3.86
CA VAL A 33 -12.64 4.68 -4.55
C VAL A 33 -12.65 3.41 -3.72
N ALA A 34 -13.84 2.84 -3.52
CA ALA A 34 -13.99 1.51 -2.95
C ALA A 34 -13.86 0.47 -4.06
N LEU A 35 -12.91 -0.46 -3.91
CA LEU A 35 -12.79 -1.63 -4.78
C LEU A 35 -13.49 -2.80 -4.10
N THR A 36 -14.39 -3.45 -4.82
CA THR A 36 -15.22 -4.55 -4.32
C THR A 36 -15.25 -5.67 -5.34
N GLY A 37 -15.48 -6.91 -4.90
CA GLY A 37 -15.54 -8.08 -5.78
C GLY A 37 -14.41 -9.07 -5.53
N PRO A 38 -14.25 -10.07 -6.41
CA PRO A 38 -13.48 -11.29 -6.10
C PRO A 38 -11.96 -11.18 -6.30
N ASP A 39 -11.48 -10.22 -7.11
CA ASP A 39 -10.04 -10.05 -7.41
C ASP A 39 -9.60 -8.64 -7.03
N LEU A 40 -9.38 -8.41 -5.74
CA LEU A 40 -8.95 -7.12 -5.22
C LEU A 40 -7.48 -6.85 -5.52
N THR A 41 -6.61 -7.87 -5.50
CA THR A 41 -5.21 -7.70 -5.92
C THR A 41 -5.13 -7.16 -7.34
N GLY A 42 -5.78 -7.82 -8.31
CA GLY A 42 -5.77 -7.40 -9.70
C GLY A 42 -6.38 -6.02 -9.90
N GLN A 43 -7.48 -5.71 -9.20
CA GLN A 43 -8.11 -4.40 -9.21
C GLN A 43 -7.19 -3.30 -8.68
N VAL A 44 -6.53 -3.50 -7.53
CA VAL A 44 -5.56 -2.53 -6.99
C VAL A 44 -4.39 -2.38 -7.96
N ARG A 45 -3.84 -3.49 -8.45
CA ARG A 45 -2.72 -3.51 -9.38
C ARG A 45 -2.98 -2.68 -10.64
N VAL A 46 -4.15 -2.79 -11.26
CA VAL A 46 -4.47 -2.03 -12.49
C VAL A 46 -4.83 -0.57 -12.21
N SER A 47 -5.38 -0.29 -11.02
CA SER A 47 -5.92 1.04 -10.69
C SER A 47 -4.87 1.97 -10.10
N ALA A 48 -4.04 1.45 -9.19
CA ALA A 48 -3.14 2.26 -8.39
C ALA A 48 -1.92 2.74 -9.15
N ARG A 49 -1.48 3.95 -8.83
CA ARG A 49 -0.27 4.61 -9.35
C ARG A 49 0.69 4.93 -8.21
N PRO A 50 1.99 5.10 -8.50
CA PRO A 50 2.93 5.58 -7.49
C PRO A 50 2.45 6.88 -6.82
N GLY A 51 2.53 6.93 -5.49
CA GLY A 51 2.02 8.03 -4.67
C GLY A 51 0.55 7.88 -4.24
N ASP A 52 -0.17 6.85 -4.72
CA ASP A 52 -1.49 6.53 -4.18
C ASP A 52 -1.40 5.91 -2.79
N VAL A 53 -2.52 5.94 -2.07
CA VAL A 53 -2.71 5.23 -0.80
C VAL A 53 -3.71 4.09 -1.00
N VAL A 54 -3.40 2.92 -0.45
CA VAL A 54 -4.33 1.81 -0.29
C VAL A 54 -4.67 1.64 1.19
N ILE A 55 -5.96 1.72 1.52
CA ILE A 55 -6.47 1.45 2.87
C ILE A 55 -7.28 0.16 2.86
N ALA A 56 -6.94 -0.77 3.75
CA ALA A 56 -7.66 -2.03 3.92
C ALA A 56 -8.31 -2.12 5.29
N VAL A 57 -9.53 -2.64 5.33
CA VAL A 57 -10.22 -3.05 6.57
C VAL A 57 -10.45 -4.57 6.50
N ALA A 58 -9.65 -5.33 7.23
CA ALA A 58 -9.71 -6.80 7.22
C ALA A 58 -8.94 -7.42 8.39
N GLY A 59 -9.24 -8.69 8.70
CA GLY A 59 -8.42 -9.50 9.61
C GLY A 59 -7.03 -9.79 9.02
N SER A 60 -6.05 -10.05 9.89
CA SER A 60 -4.62 -10.18 9.53
C SER A 60 -4.29 -11.35 8.61
N ALA A 61 -5.17 -12.35 8.52
CA ALA A 61 -5.02 -13.52 7.66
C ALA A 61 -5.78 -13.43 6.34
N GLU A 62 -6.35 -12.26 5.99
CA GLU A 62 -7.13 -12.08 4.76
C GLU A 62 -6.21 -12.14 3.52
N PRO A 63 -6.30 -13.19 2.67
CA PRO A 63 -5.28 -13.46 1.65
C PRO A 63 -5.11 -12.36 0.61
N GLN A 64 -6.21 -11.72 0.18
CA GLN A 64 -6.14 -10.64 -0.80
C GLN A 64 -5.50 -9.38 -0.22
N VAL A 65 -5.73 -9.11 1.07
CA VAL A 65 -5.10 -7.97 1.75
C VAL A 65 -3.62 -8.22 1.94
N LEU A 66 -3.23 -9.42 2.40
CA LEU A 66 -1.82 -9.81 2.49
C LEU A 66 -1.08 -9.62 1.17
N ASP A 67 -1.66 -10.09 0.06
CA ASP A 67 -1.04 -9.98 -1.25
C ASP A 67 -0.95 -8.51 -1.74
N VAL A 68 -1.99 -7.71 -1.51
CA VAL A 68 -1.96 -6.26 -1.79
C VAL A 68 -0.88 -5.55 -0.98
N MET A 69 -0.79 -5.80 0.33
CA MET A 69 0.19 -5.12 1.17
C MET A 69 1.63 -5.52 0.82
N ARG A 70 1.85 -6.81 0.53
CA ARG A 70 3.14 -7.33 0.08
C ARG A 70 3.60 -6.68 -1.24
N ARG A 71 2.68 -6.43 -2.18
CA ARG A 71 2.98 -5.85 -3.50
C ARG A 71 2.95 -4.32 -3.51
N GLY A 72 2.32 -3.69 -2.53
CA GLY A 72 2.15 -2.25 -2.42
C GLY A 72 3.43 -1.45 -2.65
N PRO A 73 4.56 -1.80 -2.01
CA PRO A 73 5.83 -1.11 -2.24
C PRO A 73 6.31 -1.17 -3.70
N ALA A 74 6.15 -2.32 -4.38
CA ALA A 74 6.49 -2.45 -5.80
C ALA A 74 5.57 -1.62 -6.71
N TRP A 75 4.36 -1.30 -6.26
CA TRP A 75 3.43 -0.42 -6.95
C TRP A 75 3.65 1.06 -6.62
N GLY A 76 4.49 1.36 -5.63
CA GLY A 76 4.74 2.70 -5.12
C GLY A 76 3.57 3.28 -4.33
N VAL A 77 2.74 2.44 -3.72
CA VAL A 77 1.60 2.88 -2.91
C VAL A 77 1.93 2.83 -1.42
N THR A 78 1.43 3.80 -0.67
CA THR A 78 1.44 3.74 0.80
C THR A 78 0.28 2.88 1.28
N THR A 79 0.54 2.00 2.23
CA THR A 79 -0.40 0.98 2.72
C THR A 79 -0.85 1.26 4.15
N VAL A 80 -2.16 1.29 4.37
CA VAL A 80 -2.79 1.42 5.68
C VAL A 80 -3.68 0.21 5.93
N TRP A 81 -3.47 -0.50 7.04
CA TRP A 81 -4.27 -1.68 7.38
C TRP A 81 -4.95 -1.50 8.74
N ILE A 82 -6.28 -1.49 8.72
CA ILE A 82 -7.15 -1.47 9.88
C ILE A 82 -7.71 -2.87 10.14
N GLY A 83 -7.65 -3.33 11.38
CA GLY A 83 -8.25 -4.60 11.79
C GLY A 83 -8.25 -4.81 13.30
N ASN A 84 -8.61 -6.02 13.72
CA ASN A 84 -8.72 -6.38 15.12
C ASN A 84 -8.29 -7.83 15.39
N GLY A 85 -8.04 -8.16 16.66
CA GLY A 85 -7.63 -9.49 17.10
C GLY A 85 -6.12 -9.72 16.90
N HIS A 86 -5.72 -10.87 16.34
CA HIS A 86 -4.30 -11.16 16.12
C HIS A 86 -3.70 -10.21 15.06
N PRO A 87 -2.67 -9.41 15.38
CA PRO A 87 -2.12 -8.44 14.44
C PRO A 87 -1.35 -9.12 13.29
N PRO A 88 -1.22 -8.45 12.13
CA PRO A 88 -0.33 -8.91 11.07
C PRO A 88 1.13 -8.83 11.53
N GLN A 89 2.03 -9.49 10.79
CA GLN A 89 3.48 -9.41 11.04
C GLN A 89 3.96 -7.95 11.00
N ILE A 90 4.96 -7.63 11.82
CA ILE A 90 5.61 -6.32 11.78
C ILE A 90 6.16 -6.06 10.37
N GLY A 91 5.84 -4.88 9.82
CA GLY A 91 6.23 -4.50 8.46
C GLY A 91 5.34 -5.08 7.36
N ALA A 92 4.22 -5.72 7.70
CA ALA A 92 3.26 -6.21 6.71
C ALA A 92 2.54 -5.07 5.96
N ALA A 93 2.53 -3.85 6.49
CA ALA A 93 2.06 -2.62 5.84
C ALA A 93 2.83 -1.41 6.40
N ASP A 94 2.81 -0.27 5.71
CA ASP A 94 3.47 0.97 6.16
C ASP A 94 2.85 1.48 7.46
N HIS A 95 1.52 1.37 7.58
CA HIS A 95 0.77 1.77 8.76
C HIS A 95 -0.24 0.68 9.15
N VAL A 96 -0.17 0.23 10.40
CA VAL A 96 -1.11 -0.76 10.97
C VAL A 96 -1.86 -0.10 12.13
N LEU A 97 -3.19 -0.05 12.02
CA LEU A 97 -4.10 0.49 13.04
C LEU A 97 -4.94 -0.67 13.57
N TRP A 98 -4.55 -1.19 14.73
CA TRP A 98 -5.07 -2.46 15.22
C TRP A 98 -5.77 -2.34 16.57
N LEU A 99 -6.95 -2.95 16.69
CA LEU A 99 -7.69 -3.05 17.94
C LEU A 99 -7.40 -4.39 18.62
N ASP A 100 -6.97 -4.33 19.88
CA ASP A 100 -6.69 -5.51 20.72
C ASP A 100 -7.99 -6.09 21.31
N ASP A 101 -8.92 -6.45 20.43
CA ASP A 101 -10.16 -7.14 20.76
C ASP A 101 -10.46 -8.18 19.67
N PRO A 102 -10.48 -9.48 19.99
CA PRO A 102 -10.71 -10.55 19.03
C PRO A 102 -12.20 -10.78 18.70
N ASP A 103 -13.14 -9.98 19.21
CA ASP A 103 -14.57 -10.16 18.94
C ASP A 103 -14.85 -10.09 17.43
N PRO A 104 -15.39 -11.17 16.81
CA PRO A 104 -15.68 -11.19 15.38
C PRO A 104 -16.79 -10.21 14.97
N ARG A 105 -17.53 -9.64 15.94
CA ARG A 105 -18.58 -8.65 15.71
C ARG A 105 -18.07 -7.22 15.71
N LEU A 106 -16.84 -6.97 16.15
CA LEU A 106 -16.26 -5.63 16.23
C LEU A 106 -16.36 -4.82 14.93
N PRO A 107 -16.21 -5.40 13.72
CA PRO A 107 -16.44 -4.64 12.49
C PRO A 107 -17.85 -4.00 12.42
N ALA A 108 -18.83 -4.58 13.10
CA ALA A 108 -20.21 -4.09 13.14
C ALA A 108 -20.57 -3.25 14.38
N THR A 109 -19.66 -3.07 15.35
CA THR A 109 -19.95 -2.30 16.59
C THR A 109 -19.70 -0.80 16.45
N GLY A 110 -18.95 -0.39 15.42
CA GLY A 110 -18.65 1.02 15.13
C GLY A 110 -17.21 1.44 15.43
N ASP A 111 -16.39 0.58 16.03
CA ASP A 111 -15.02 0.95 16.42
C ASP A 111 -14.11 1.22 15.21
N PHE A 112 -14.27 0.45 14.13
CA PHE A 112 -13.60 0.76 12.86
C PHE A 112 -14.09 2.08 12.27
N VAL A 113 -15.38 2.38 12.41
CA VAL A 113 -15.97 3.65 11.96
C VAL A 113 -15.28 4.82 12.64
N LEU A 114 -15.15 4.75 13.97
CA LEU A 114 -14.42 5.74 14.73
C LEU A 114 -12.97 5.89 14.26
N MET A 115 -12.26 4.78 14.03
CA MET A 115 -10.86 4.80 13.61
C MET A 115 -10.66 5.55 12.28
N TYR A 116 -11.42 5.20 11.24
CA TYR A 116 -11.28 5.86 9.95
C TYR A 116 -11.92 7.26 9.91
N HIS A 117 -12.86 7.57 10.81
CA HIS A 117 -13.36 8.94 11.03
C HIS A 117 -12.27 9.85 11.60
N LEU A 118 -11.48 9.36 12.56
CA LEU A 118 -10.33 10.11 13.07
C LEU A 118 -9.29 10.35 11.97
N LEU A 119 -9.00 9.36 11.13
CA LEU A 119 -8.11 9.57 9.96
C LEU A 119 -8.67 10.61 8.99
N TRP A 120 -9.96 10.55 8.71
CA TRP A 120 -10.65 11.53 7.86
C TRP A 120 -10.55 12.94 8.46
N GLU A 121 -10.85 13.09 9.74
CA GLU A 121 -10.83 14.39 10.42
C GLU A 121 -9.42 14.98 10.42
N LEU A 122 -8.41 14.19 10.81
CA LEU A 122 -7.00 14.59 10.81
C LEU A 122 -6.51 14.99 9.42
N THR A 123 -6.96 14.28 8.38
CA THR A 123 -6.63 14.66 6.99
C THR A 123 -7.11 16.06 6.67
N HIS A 124 -8.36 16.39 7.04
CA HIS A 124 -8.90 17.74 6.82
C HIS A 124 -8.24 18.79 7.70
N VAL A 125 -7.89 18.47 8.95
CA VAL A 125 -7.12 19.37 9.83
C VAL A 125 -5.78 19.74 9.16
N CYS A 126 -5.07 18.77 8.59
CA CYS A 126 -3.83 19.04 7.87
C CYS A 126 -4.01 19.94 6.63
N PHE A 127 -5.12 19.80 5.89
CA PHE A 127 -5.41 20.70 4.76
C PHE A 127 -5.81 22.11 5.20
N GLU A 128 -6.48 22.25 6.34
CA GLU A 128 -6.86 23.55 6.92
C GLU A 128 -5.68 24.25 7.60
N HIS A 129 -4.69 23.47 8.05
CA HIS A 129 -3.47 23.96 8.67
C HIS A 129 -2.22 23.45 7.92
N PRO A 130 -1.93 23.95 6.70
CA PRO A 130 -0.80 23.48 5.88
C PRO A 130 0.56 23.58 6.56
N GLY A 131 0.72 24.44 7.57
CA GLY A 131 1.92 24.52 8.40
C GLY A 131 2.26 23.21 9.12
N LEU A 132 1.27 22.35 9.39
CA LEU A 132 1.47 21.01 9.94
C LEU A 132 2.11 20.04 8.94
N LEU A 133 1.99 20.32 7.64
CA LEU A 133 2.54 19.50 6.55
C LEU A 133 3.95 19.94 6.14
N THR A 134 4.47 21.02 6.73
CA THR A 134 5.83 21.47 6.48
C THR A 134 6.77 20.61 7.31
N ALA A 135 7.44 19.66 6.67
CA ALA A 135 8.51 18.92 7.34
C ALA A 135 9.56 19.92 7.84
N PRO A 136 10.08 19.79 9.08
CA PRO A 136 11.24 20.56 9.48
C PRO A 136 12.35 20.27 8.47
N ALA A 137 13.12 21.30 8.08
CA ALA A 137 14.22 21.15 7.15
C ALA A 137 15.09 19.97 7.62
N GLN A 138 15.04 18.89 6.85
CA GLN A 138 15.82 17.71 7.14
C GLN A 138 17.25 18.13 6.81
N ASP A 139 18.09 18.31 7.83
CA ASP A 139 19.54 18.44 7.68
C ASP A 139 20.07 17.08 7.19
N CYS A 140 19.74 16.75 5.94
CA CYS A 140 20.42 15.72 5.19
C CYS A 140 21.80 16.32 4.89
N THR A 141 22.79 15.97 5.70
CA THR A 141 24.18 16.21 5.36
C THR A 141 24.43 15.52 4.02
N GLU A 142 24.62 16.32 2.97
CA GLU A 142 25.01 15.87 1.61
C GLU A 142 26.38 15.14 1.58
N GLU A 143 26.93 14.79 2.75
CA GLU A 143 28.20 14.08 2.95
C GLU A 143 28.09 12.56 2.98
N VAL A 144 26.93 11.97 2.67
CA VAL A 144 26.89 10.58 2.23
C VAL A 144 26.98 10.57 0.72
N CYS A 145 28.19 10.38 0.21
CA CYS A 145 28.40 10.10 -1.19
C CYS A 145 27.54 8.89 -1.58
N ILE A 146 26.56 9.09 -2.47
CA ILE A 146 25.77 8.02 -3.09
C ILE A 146 26.69 7.30 -4.10
N THR A 147 27.77 6.70 -3.62
CA THR A 147 28.50 5.69 -4.37
C THR A 147 27.61 4.44 -4.38
N CYS A 148 26.89 4.25 -5.49
CA CYS A 148 26.05 3.08 -5.77
C CYS A 148 25.07 2.75 -4.62
N SER A 149 23.98 3.53 -4.49
CA SER A 149 22.92 3.35 -3.48
C SER A 149 22.73 1.88 -3.07
N ASP A 150 23.09 1.53 -1.82
CA ASP A 150 22.87 0.21 -1.18
C ASP A 150 21.37 -0.14 -1.03
N GLU A 151 20.50 0.55 -1.76
CA GLU A 151 19.06 0.41 -1.73
C GLU A 151 18.61 -0.69 -2.69
N GLY A 152 18.12 -1.78 -2.12
CA GLY A 152 17.35 -2.78 -2.85
C GLY A 152 15.89 -2.31 -2.98
N ARG A 153 15.42 -2.15 -4.21
CA ARG A 153 14.03 -1.75 -4.50
C ARG A 153 13.19 -2.97 -4.83
N LEU A 154 12.00 -3.06 -4.24
CA LEU A 154 11.04 -4.11 -4.58
C LEU A 154 10.45 -3.84 -5.98
N ALA A 155 10.36 -4.88 -6.80
CA ALA A 155 9.70 -4.83 -8.09
C ALA A 155 8.87 -6.09 -8.36
N GLU A 156 7.78 -5.94 -9.11
CA GLU A 156 6.95 -7.04 -9.58
C GLU A 156 7.27 -7.35 -11.05
N VAL A 157 7.48 -8.61 -11.37
CA VAL A 157 7.71 -9.05 -12.76
C VAL A 157 6.45 -8.88 -13.59
N ILE A 158 6.54 -8.12 -14.68
CA ILE A 158 5.49 -8.00 -15.69
C ILE A 158 5.65 -9.10 -16.74
N ALA A 159 6.88 -9.29 -17.24
CA ALA A 159 7.19 -10.29 -18.24
C ALA A 159 8.68 -10.65 -18.21
N ALA A 160 8.99 -11.95 -18.14
CA ALA A 160 10.36 -12.45 -18.35
C ALA A 160 10.67 -12.56 -19.85
N ARG A 161 11.92 -12.33 -20.23
CA ARG A 161 12.40 -12.42 -21.62
C ARG A 161 13.48 -13.50 -21.77
N PRO A 162 13.62 -14.11 -22.96
CA PRO A 162 14.61 -15.16 -23.20
C PRO A 162 16.08 -14.68 -23.16
N ASP A 163 16.32 -13.36 -23.19
CA ASP A 163 17.64 -12.73 -23.24
C ASP A 163 18.29 -12.53 -21.86
N GLY A 164 17.72 -13.13 -20.80
CA GLY A 164 18.21 -12.96 -19.43
C GLY A 164 17.81 -11.62 -18.80
N THR A 165 16.76 -10.98 -19.33
CA THR A 165 16.14 -9.79 -18.75
C THR A 165 14.67 -10.01 -18.41
N ALA A 166 14.11 -9.14 -17.57
CA ALA A 166 12.68 -9.07 -17.31
C ALA A 166 12.21 -7.62 -17.33
N MET A 167 11.00 -7.40 -17.85
CA MET A 167 10.26 -6.16 -17.63
C MET A 167 9.57 -6.26 -16.27
N VAL A 168 9.78 -5.25 -15.43
CA VAL A 168 9.28 -5.22 -14.06
C VAL A 168 8.59 -3.89 -13.77
N ARG A 169 7.67 -3.88 -12.82
CA ARG A 169 7.06 -2.69 -12.25
C ARG A 169 7.69 -2.42 -10.88
N SER A 170 8.24 -1.24 -10.69
CA SER A 170 8.69 -0.73 -9.39
C SER A 170 7.92 0.55 -9.03
N ALA A 171 8.17 1.10 -7.84
CA ALA A 171 7.61 2.37 -7.41
C ALA A 171 7.94 3.53 -8.37
N SER A 172 9.05 3.44 -9.11
CA SER A 172 9.45 4.44 -10.13
C SER A 172 8.86 4.19 -11.52
N GLY A 173 8.07 3.12 -11.71
CA GLY A 173 7.46 2.77 -12.99
C GLY A 173 8.00 1.47 -13.57
N ALA A 174 7.80 1.28 -14.88
CA ALA A 174 8.24 0.07 -15.57
C ALA A 174 9.72 0.21 -15.98
N GLU A 175 10.53 -0.81 -15.67
CA GLU A 175 11.95 -0.85 -16.02
C GLU A 175 12.38 -2.25 -16.47
N SER A 176 13.47 -2.33 -17.24
CA SER A 176 14.08 -3.59 -17.64
C SER A 176 15.22 -3.92 -16.70
N VAL A 177 15.23 -5.13 -16.14
CA VAL A 177 16.26 -5.60 -15.21
C VAL A 177 16.94 -6.87 -15.71
N VAL A 178 18.21 -7.03 -15.34
CA VAL A 178 18.98 -8.26 -15.61
C VAL A 178 18.62 -9.33 -14.59
N THR A 179 18.41 -10.58 -15.01
CA THR A 179 17.86 -11.65 -14.15
C THR A 179 18.83 -12.80 -13.94
N ALA A 180 20.13 -12.58 -14.17
CA ALA A 180 21.15 -13.62 -14.13
C ALA A 180 21.26 -14.35 -12.77
N LEU A 181 20.82 -13.72 -11.67
CA LEU A 181 20.96 -14.23 -10.30
C LEU A 181 19.69 -14.86 -9.71
N THR A 182 18.51 -14.67 -10.31
CA THR A 182 17.21 -15.05 -9.71
C THR A 182 16.61 -16.36 -10.22
N GLY A 183 17.28 -17.03 -11.17
CA GLY A 183 16.71 -18.17 -11.89
C GLY A 183 15.51 -17.76 -12.76
N ALA A 184 14.68 -18.73 -13.14
CA ALA A 184 13.51 -18.49 -13.99
C ALA A 184 12.45 -17.65 -13.26
N LEU A 185 12.03 -16.53 -13.86
CA LEU A 185 10.99 -15.63 -13.34
C LEU A 185 9.69 -15.80 -14.11
N VAL A 186 8.56 -15.62 -13.42
CA VAL A 186 7.22 -15.59 -14.04
C VAL A 186 6.50 -14.27 -13.71
N PRO A 187 5.52 -13.84 -14.52
CA PRO A 187 4.71 -12.67 -14.21
C PRO A 187 4.08 -12.78 -12.82
N GLY A 188 4.15 -11.69 -12.05
CA GLY A 188 3.67 -11.62 -10.68
C GLY A 188 4.71 -11.99 -9.61
N ASP A 189 5.87 -12.53 -9.98
CA ASP A 189 6.98 -12.73 -9.04
C ASP A 189 7.42 -11.38 -8.45
N LEU A 190 7.65 -11.33 -7.14
CA LEU A 190 8.30 -10.20 -6.49
C LEU A 190 9.80 -10.45 -6.41
N ILE A 191 10.57 -9.43 -6.76
CA ILE A 191 12.03 -9.47 -6.79
C ILE A 191 12.62 -8.24 -6.13
N LEU A 192 13.83 -8.40 -5.61
CA LEU A 192 14.66 -7.31 -5.14
C LEU A 192 15.58 -6.86 -6.27
N VAL A 193 15.54 -5.58 -6.62
CA VAL A 193 16.31 -4.97 -7.71
C VAL A 193 17.34 -4.01 -7.12
N HIS A 194 18.59 -4.17 -7.53
CA HIS A 194 19.68 -3.28 -7.18
C HIS A 194 20.55 -3.03 -8.42
N ALA A 195 20.90 -1.77 -8.69
CA ALA A 195 21.70 -1.36 -9.84
C ALA A 195 21.22 -1.95 -11.20
N GLY A 196 19.90 -2.03 -11.41
CA GLY A 196 19.30 -2.59 -12.64
C GLY A 196 19.35 -4.12 -12.75
N MET A 197 19.71 -4.82 -11.68
CA MET A 197 19.78 -6.28 -11.61
C MET A 197 18.84 -6.83 -10.53
N ALA A 198 18.11 -7.89 -10.87
CA ALA A 198 17.39 -8.70 -9.90
C ALA A 198 18.40 -9.54 -9.11
N ILE A 199 18.45 -9.33 -7.79
CA ILE A 199 19.42 -10.00 -6.91
C ILE A 199 18.81 -11.18 -6.13
N SER A 200 17.50 -11.16 -5.88
CA SER A 200 16.76 -12.27 -5.26
C SER A 200 15.29 -12.21 -5.64
N LYS A 201 14.63 -13.37 -5.60
CA LYS A 201 13.17 -13.41 -5.46
C LYS A 201 12.80 -13.15 -4.00
N VAL A 202 11.64 -12.53 -3.77
CA VAL A 202 11.04 -12.41 -2.44
C VAL A 202 10.11 -13.60 -2.24
N SER A 203 10.40 -14.43 -1.25
CA SER A 203 9.62 -15.62 -0.93
C SER A 203 8.24 -15.26 -0.35
N GLU A 204 7.27 -16.13 -0.59
CA GLU A 204 6.02 -16.14 0.16
C GLU A 204 6.31 -16.75 1.54
N GLN A 205 6.08 -16.00 2.63
CA GLN A 205 6.09 -16.54 3.99
C GLN A 205 4.67 -16.90 4.39
#